data_AF-A0ABD3PH74-F1
#
_entry.id   AF-A0ABD3PH74-F1
#
_cell.length_a   1.000
_cell.length_b   1.000
_cell.length_c   1.000
_cell.angle_alpha   90.00
_cell.angle_beta   90.00
_cell.angle_gamma   90.00
#
_symmetry.space_group_name_H-M   'P 1'
#
loop_
_entity.id
_entity.type
_entity.pdbx_description
1 polymer ?
#
loop_
_entity_poly.entity_id
_entity_poly.type
_entity_poly.pdbx_seq_one_letter_code
_entity_poly.pdbx_strand_id
1 'polypeptide(L)'
;MNVDIIRTMNLLGRGNDLSLLPRVHQREVVQMFMAAKALMLMASDDSDSSSSDDDILSHTSSADDASAPYDGIDDSTAPTITLYDPADEGRISDIHTVFRRDIYEGYVVPFGARYAGTVAFRCRFCKHLPSESRASQSWVFPRTIEQMYRAHIRFNREHFPNCKCIPVEIRAKVAKLKKSSCRGSKNYWVTSALKKGLVNGDKGIVLCGKAAEV
;
A
#
# COMPACT_ATOMS: atom_id res chain seq x y z
N MET A 1 24.65 6.85 -12.17
CA MET A 1 23.36 7.56 -12.12
C MET A 1 23.68 9.04 -12.00
N ASN A 2 23.39 9.79 -13.06
CA ASN A 2 23.94 11.13 -13.27
C ASN A 2 23.25 12.15 -12.35
N VAL A 3 24.04 12.88 -11.58
CA VAL A 3 23.61 13.92 -10.63
C VAL A 3 22.82 15.04 -11.34
N ASP A 4 22.97 15.14 -12.66
CA ASP A 4 22.28 16.10 -13.53
C ASP A 4 20.76 15.87 -13.66
N ILE A 5 20.27 14.64 -13.48
CA ILE A 5 18.83 14.37 -13.63
C ILE A 5 18.04 14.97 -12.47
N ILE A 6 18.56 14.90 -11.25
CA ILE A 6 17.91 15.45 -10.05
C ILE A 6 17.93 16.98 -10.09
N ARG A 7 19.00 17.60 -10.60
CA ARG A 7 19.08 19.06 -10.78
C ARG A 7 18.06 19.57 -11.80
N THR A 8 17.77 18.77 -12.82
CA THR A 8 16.78 19.12 -13.86
C THR A 8 15.34 19.06 -13.33
N MET A 9 15.04 18.16 -12.38
CA MET A 9 13.69 18.06 -11.81
C MET A 9 13.32 19.22 -10.86
N ASN A 10 14.30 19.90 -10.26
CA ASN A 10 14.07 21.10 -9.45
C ASN A 10 13.81 22.39 -10.26
N LEU A 11 14.07 22.38 -11.58
CA LEU A 11 13.83 23.53 -12.46
C LEU A 11 12.47 23.52 -13.15
N LEU A 12 11.72 22.41 -13.11
CA LEU A 12 10.39 22.29 -13.75
C LEU A 12 9.23 22.62 -12.80
N GLY A 13 9.51 23.37 -11.73
CA GLY A 13 8.47 24.05 -10.98
C GLY A 13 7.89 25.19 -11.80
N ARG A 14 6.69 24.97 -12.37
CA ARG A 14 5.77 25.96 -13.00
C ARG A 14 5.84 26.17 -14.53
N GLY A 15 6.09 25.14 -15.33
CA GLY A 15 5.84 25.23 -16.77
C GLY A 15 6.14 23.94 -17.51
N ASN A 16 5.12 23.34 -18.12
CA ASN A 16 5.22 22.09 -18.89
C ASN A 16 5.85 22.33 -20.28
N ASP A 17 7.12 22.73 -20.35
CA ASP A 17 7.85 22.73 -21.62
C ASP A 17 8.82 21.55 -21.71
N LEU A 18 8.33 20.46 -22.33
CA LEU A 18 9.06 19.21 -22.55
C LEU A 18 10.11 19.31 -23.68
N SER A 19 10.17 20.43 -24.41
CA SER A 19 11.07 20.62 -25.55
C SER A 19 12.55 20.71 -25.16
N LEU A 20 12.85 20.99 -23.88
CA LEU A 20 14.21 21.16 -23.37
C LEU A 20 14.92 19.84 -23.01
N LEU A 21 14.23 18.70 -23.06
CA LEU A 21 14.81 17.39 -22.77
C LEU A 21 15.32 16.70 -24.04
N PRO A 22 16.48 16.01 -24.02
CA PRO A 22 16.91 15.17 -25.13
C PRO A 22 15.83 14.15 -25.51
N ARG A 23 15.53 13.99 -26.81
CA ARG A 23 14.44 13.14 -27.34
C ARG A 23 14.40 11.71 -26.76
N VAL A 24 15.55 11.16 -26.39
CA VAL A 24 15.67 9.83 -25.78
C VAL A 24 15.02 9.73 -24.39
N HIS A 25 15.02 10.80 -23.60
CA HIS A 25 14.42 10.83 -22.25
C HIS A 25 12.98 11.36 -22.24
N GLN A 26 12.54 12.01 -23.33
CA GLN A 26 11.16 12.52 -23.43
C GLN A 26 10.13 11.39 -23.33
N ARG A 27 10.40 10.21 -23.91
CA ARG A 27 9.49 9.05 -23.81
C ARG A 27 9.36 8.53 -22.38
N GLU A 28 10.46 8.38 -21.66
CA GLU A 28 10.47 7.88 -20.28
C GLU A 28 9.77 8.86 -19.33
N VAL A 29 10.06 10.16 -19.48
CA VAL A 29 9.42 11.21 -18.70
C VAL A 29 7.93 11.29 -19.01
N VAL A 30 7.52 11.25 -20.28
CA VAL A 30 6.10 11.21 -20.66
C VAL A 30 5.41 9.95 -20.12
N GLN A 31 6.06 8.79 -20.16
CA GLN A 31 5.50 7.55 -19.63
C GLN A 31 5.37 7.60 -18.09
N MET A 32 6.33 8.20 -17.39
CA MET A 32 6.26 8.46 -15.96
C MET A 32 5.15 9.46 -15.61
N PHE A 33 5.00 10.55 -16.38
CA PHE A 33 3.93 11.52 -16.20
C PHE A 33 2.56 10.92 -16.51
N MET A 34 2.43 10.10 -17.54
CA MET A 34 1.19 9.39 -17.86
C MET A 34 0.85 8.35 -16.79
N ALA A 35 1.84 7.63 -16.26
CA ALA A 35 1.64 6.71 -15.14
C ALA A 35 1.23 7.45 -13.85
N ALA A 36 1.87 8.59 -13.55
CA ALA A 36 1.53 9.45 -12.42
C ALA A 36 0.14 10.10 -12.58
N LYS A 37 -0.21 10.54 -13.80
CA LYS A 37 -1.52 11.13 -14.12
C LYS A 37 -2.63 10.09 -14.07
N ALA A 38 -2.40 8.88 -14.58
CA ALA A 38 -3.32 7.75 -14.45
C ALA A 38 -3.53 7.39 -12.97
N LEU A 39 -2.46 7.42 -12.17
CA LEU A 39 -2.52 7.17 -10.73
C LEU A 39 -3.26 8.29 -9.96
N MET A 40 -3.13 9.56 -10.38
CA MET A 40 -3.89 10.69 -9.80
C MET A 40 -5.38 10.63 -10.15
N LEU A 41 -5.73 10.26 -11.39
CA LEU A 41 -7.13 10.12 -11.81
C LEU A 41 -7.89 9.01 -11.07
N MET A 42 -7.18 7.99 -10.57
CA MET A 42 -7.80 6.94 -9.75
C MET A 42 -8.18 7.41 -8.33
N ALA A 43 -7.69 8.56 -7.88
CA ALA A 43 -7.85 9.08 -6.52
C ALA A 43 -8.96 10.14 -6.38
N SER A 44 -9.61 10.58 -7.47
CA SER A 44 -10.47 11.78 -7.47
C SER A 44 -11.96 11.57 -7.77
N ASP A 45 -12.45 10.33 -7.96
CA ASP A 45 -13.90 10.06 -8.07
C ASP A 45 -14.40 9.35 -6.81
N ASP A 46 -14.60 10.16 -5.76
CA ASP A 46 -15.40 9.87 -4.57
C ASP A 46 -16.71 10.68 -4.69
N SER A 47 -17.69 10.15 -5.43
CA SER A 47 -19.08 10.63 -5.38
C SER A 47 -20.02 9.44 -5.37
N ASP A 48 -20.33 8.97 -4.17
CA ASP A 48 -21.65 8.41 -3.88
C ASP A 48 -22.07 8.85 -2.48
N SER A 49 -23.12 9.68 -2.47
CA SER A 49 -23.74 10.32 -1.33
C SER A 49 -24.68 9.35 -0.59
N SER A 50 -24.48 9.17 0.72
CA SER A 50 -25.50 9.32 1.78
C SER A 50 -25.14 8.53 3.05
N SER A 51 -24.34 9.14 3.92
CA SER A 51 -24.69 9.26 5.34
C SER A 51 -23.89 10.44 5.88
N SER A 52 -24.61 11.47 6.28
CA SER A 52 -24.14 12.69 6.90
C SER A 52 -23.26 12.41 8.10
N ASP A 53 -21.98 12.78 7.99
CA ASP A 53 -21.15 13.29 9.08
C ASP A 53 -20.14 14.25 8.42
N ASP A 54 -20.42 15.55 8.58
CA ASP A 54 -19.54 16.64 8.21
C ASP A 54 -18.33 16.65 9.14
N ASP A 55 -17.19 16.11 8.70
CA ASP A 55 -15.90 16.40 9.33
C ASP A 55 -14.87 16.81 8.27
N ILE A 56 -14.87 18.13 8.06
CA ILE A 56 -13.70 19.00 8.00
C ILE A 56 -12.42 18.32 7.48
N LEU A 57 -12.05 18.73 6.27
CA LEU A 57 -10.68 18.79 5.75
C LEU A 57 -9.78 19.54 6.73
N SER A 58 -9.39 18.89 7.82
CA SER A 58 -8.23 19.27 8.60
C SER A 58 -7.06 18.47 8.04
N HIS A 59 -6.17 19.21 7.38
CA HIS A 59 -4.80 18.78 7.19
C HIS A 59 -4.17 18.58 8.58
N THR A 60 -4.35 17.40 9.16
CA THR A 60 -3.30 16.81 9.98
C THR A 60 -2.54 15.84 9.08
N SER A 61 -1.68 16.41 8.24
CA SER A 61 -0.43 15.75 7.87
C SER A 61 0.38 15.56 9.16
N SER A 62 -0.05 14.64 10.03
CA SER A 62 0.77 14.19 11.13
C SER A 62 1.90 13.41 10.50
N ALA A 63 3.10 13.98 10.59
CA ALA A 63 4.36 13.47 10.07
C ALA A 63 4.82 12.17 10.77
N ASP A 64 3.89 11.32 11.24
CA ASP A 64 4.15 10.15 12.07
C ASP A 64 4.13 8.80 11.32
N ASP A 65 3.70 8.80 10.05
CA ASP A 65 3.69 7.63 9.17
C ASP A 65 5.03 7.39 8.45
N ALA A 66 6.11 8.01 8.94
CA ALA A 66 7.45 7.61 8.58
C ALA A 66 7.61 6.14 8.96
N SER A 67 7.95 5.31 7.96
CA SER A 67 8.41 3.93 8.14
C SER A 67 9.38 3.89 9.31
N ALA A 68 8.92 3.39 10.46
CA ALA A 68 9.69 3.40 11.68
C ALA A 68 11.02 2.67 11.44
N PRO A 69 12.18 3.22 11.87
CA PRO A 69 13.44 2.48 11.88
C PRO A 69 13.25 1.29 12.82
N TYR A 70 13.13 0.10 12.23
CA TYR A 70 12.88 -1.13 12.94
C TYR A 70 14.22 -1.87 13.02
N ASP A 71 15.10 -1.36 13.86
CA ASP A 71 16.43 -1.93 14.07
C ASP A 71 16.35 -3.03 15.13
N GLY A 72 16.64 -4.27 14.72
CA GLY A 72 17.15 -5.30 15.62
C GLY A 72 16.18 -6.34 16.17
N ILE A 73 14.89 -6.33 15.82
CA ILE A 73 13.99 -7.45 16.17
C ILE A 73 13.89 -8.41 14.97
N ASP A 74 14.33 -9.66 15.18
CA ASP A 74 14.14 -10.75 14.23
C ASP A 74 12.66 -11.11 14.12
N ASP A 75 11.98 -10.43 13.21
CA ASP A 75 10.54 -10.54 12.94
C ASP A 75 10.23 -11.68 11.94
N SER A 76 11.19 -12.59 11.71
CA SER A 76 11.00 -13.77 10.87
C SER A 76 10.06 -14.80 11.51
N THR A 77 10.02 -14.86 12.85
CA THR A 77 9.22 -15.82 13.62
C THR A 77 7.88 -15.27 14.10
N ALA A 78 7.57 -14.00 13.85
CA ALA A 78 6.31 -13.42 14.31
C ALA A 78 5.09 -14.12 13.66
N PRO A 79 4.00 -14.32 14.41
CA PRO A 79 2.76 -14.85 13.86
C PRO A 79 2.30 -14.00 12.67
N THR A 80 2.05 -14.66 11.53
CA THR A 80 1.56 -14.03 10.32
C THR A 80 0.10 -14.38 10.06
N ILE A 81 -0.62 -13.47 9.43
CA ILE A 81 -2.00 -13.64 8.98
C ILE A 81 -2.11 -13.38 7.49
N THR A 82 -2.81 -14.26 6.78
CA THR A 82 -3.16 -14.03 5.37
C THR A 82 -4.44 -13.22 5.27
N LEU A 83 -4.40 -12.13 4.48
CA LEU A 83 -5.59 -11.38 4.13
C LEU A 83 -6.41 -12.06 3.03
N TYR A 84 -5.84 -12.97 2.24
CA TYR A 84 -6.60 -13.66 1.21
C TYR A 84 -7.67 -14.57 1.81
N ASP A 85 -8.84 -14.54 1.20
CA ASP A 85 -9.94 -15.47 1.41
C ASP A 85 -10.43 -15.95 0.04
N PRO A 86 -10.79 -17.23 -0.17
CA PRO A 86 -11.35 -17.68 -1.44
C PRO A 86 -12.55 -16.84 -1.89
N ALA A 87 -13.32 -16.29 -0.95
CA ALA A 87 -14.46 -15.43 -1.24
C ALA A 87 -14.07 -14.01 -1.69
N ASP A 88 -12.77 -13.69 -1.77
CA ASP A 88 -12.26 -12.47 -2.41
C ASP A 88 -12.55 -12.48 -3.92
N GLU A 89 -12.58 -13.66 -4.53
CA GLU A 89 -12.85 -13.84 -5.96
C GLU A 89 -14.26 -13.34 -6.30
N GLY A 90 -14.32 -12.35 -7.21
CA GLY A 90 -15.57 -11.68 -7.58
C GLY A 90 -16.08 -10.62 -6.60
N ARG A 91 -15.51 -10.48 -5.39
CA ARG A 91 -15.90 -9.42 -4.42
C ARG A 91 -14.96 -8.22 -4.40
N ILE A 92 -13.71 -8.43 -4.79
CA ILE A 92 -12.72 -7.38 -5.01
C ILE A 92 -12.05 -7.56 -6.36
N SER A 93 -11.35 -6.52 -6.80
CA SER A 93 -10.59 -6.57 -8.05
C SER A 93 -9.56 -7.70 -8.02
N ASP A 94 -9.34 -8.35 -9.16
CA ASP A 94 -8.32 -9.40 -9.28
C ASP A 94 -6.92 -8.91 -8.88
N ILE A 95 -6.65 -7.62 -9.09
CA ILE A 95 -5.42 -6.99 -8.61
C ILE A 95 -5.36 -7.05 -7.08
N HIS A 96 -6.42 -6.63 -6.39
CA HIS A 96 -6.46 -6.70 -4.92
C HIS A 96 -6.32 -8.15 -4.43
N THR A 97 -6.93 -9.12 -5.12
CA THR A 97 -6.79 -10.55 -4.81
C THR A 97 -5.34 -11.01 -4.93
N VAL A 98 -4.62 -10.62 -5.99
CA VAL A 98 -3.17 -10.90 -6.12
C VAL A 98 -2.38 -10.29 -4.98
N PHE A 99 -2.67 -9.05 -4.59
CA PHE A 99 -1.97 -8.44 -3.47
C PHE A 99 -2.24 -9.16 -2.15
N ARG A 100 -3.50 -9.46 -1.82
CA ARG A 100 -3.89 -10.14 -0.56
C ARG A 100 -3.35 -11.57 -0.48
N ARG A 101 -3.22 -12.26 -1.62
CA ARG A 101 -2.76 -13.66 -1.69
C ARG A 101 -1.24 -13.77 -1.79
N ASP A 102 -0.65 -13.02 -2.72
CA ASP A 102 0.70 -13.31 -3.22
C ASP A 102 1.74 -12.31 -2.67
N ILE A 103 1.35 -11.08 -2.32
CA ILE A 103 2.30 -9.99 -2.00
C ILE A 103 2.27 -9.60 -0.53
N TYR A 104 1.08 -9.50 0.07
CA TYR A 104 0.89 -9.04 1.42
C TYR A 104 0.81 -10.16 2.43
N GLU A 105 1.44 -9.95 3.58
CA GLU A 105 1.12 -10.67 4.81
C GLU A 105 0.86 -9.65 5.92
N GLY A 106 -0.14 -9.94 6.75
CA GLY A 106 -0.26 -9.30 8.04
C GLY A 106 0.65 -9.99 9.04
N TYR A 107 1.13 -9.27 10.04
CA TYR A 107 1.90 -9.83 11.14
C TYR A 107 1.62 -9.06 12.43
N VAL A 108 1.75 -9.76 13.56
CA VAL A 108 1.64 -9.11 14.87
C VAL A 108 2.97 -8.48 15.20
N VAL A 109 2.97 -7.16 15.40
CA VAL A 109 4.17 -6.41 15.75
C VAL A 109 4.65 -6.87 17.13
N PRO A 110 5.90 -7.35 17.26
CA PRO A 110 6.40 -7.90 18.52
C PRO A 110 6.61 -6.81 19.58
N PHE A 111 6.73 -7.27 20.82
CA PHE A 111 6.97 -6.41 21.98
C PHE A 111 8.27 -5.61 21.85
N GLY A 112 8.27 -4.40 22.40
CA GLY A 112 9.42 -3.47 22.35
C GLY A 112 9.43 -2.53 21.15
N ALA A 113 8.59 -2.77 20.13
CA ALA A 113 8.43 -1.84 19.01
C ALA A 113 7.34 -0.77 19.25
N ARG A 114 7.39 0.36 18.51
CA ARG A 114 6.42 1.48 18.61
C ARG A 114 4.95 1.02 18.52
N TYR A 115 4.68 0.01 17.70
CA TYR A 115 3.34 -0.51 17.44
C TYR A 115 3.13 -1.92 18.03
N ALA A 116 3.89 -2.29 19.07
CA ALA A 116 3.81 -3.60 19.71
C ALA A 116 2.37 -4.04 20.01
N GLY A 117 2.06 -5.29 19.67
CA GLY A 117 0.75 -5.91 19.87
C GLY A 117 -0.30 -5.60 18.81
N THR A 118 -0.01 -4.70 17.85
CA THR A 118 -0.92 -4.41 16.73
C THR A 118 -0.60 -5.26 15.51
N VAL A 119 -1.50 -5.27 14.54
CA VAL A 119 -1.33 -5.93 13.24
C VAL A 119 -0.87 -4.91 12.22
N ALA A 120 0.28 -5.19 11.62
CA ALA A 120 0.83 -4.44 10.50
C ALA A 120 0.84 -5.29 9.24
N PHE A 121 0.93 -4.65 8.07
CA PHE A 121 1.02 -5.34 6.78
C PHE A 121 2.37 -5.09 6.13
N ARG A 122 3.00 -6.15 5.63
CA ARG A 122 4.32 -6.08 5.01
C ARG A 122 4.42 -6.85 3.70
N CYS A 123 5.39 -6.47 2.88
CA CYS A 123 5.75 -7.20 1.67
C CYS A 123 6.41 -8.53 2.00
N ARG A 124 5.83 -9.65 1.53
CA ARG A 124 6.38 -11.01 1.70
C ARG A 124 7.78 -11.18 1.12
N PHE A 125 8.09 -10.42 0.06
CA PHE A 125 9.30 -10.63 -0.73
C PHE A 125 10.53 -9.91 -0.18
N CYS A 126 10.39 -8.71 0.41
CA CYS A 126 11.54 -7.96 0.94
C CYS A 126 11.64 -7.97 2.47
N LYS A 127 10.74 -8.68 3.18
CA LYS A 127 10.74 -8.75 4.65
C LYS A 127 12.05 -9.26 5.27
N HIS A 128 12.80 -10.08 4.54
CA HIS A 128 14.06 -10.64 5.01
C HIS A 128 15.24 -9.66 4.90
N LEU A 129 15.11 -8.59 4.12
CA LEU A 129 16.13 -7.55 4.00
C LEU A 129 16.11 -6.65 5.23
N PRO A 130 17.23 -6.01 5.61
CA PRO A 130 17.23 -4.95 6.61
C PRO A 130 16.43 -3.73 6.14
N SER A 131 15.93 -2.92 7.07
CA SER A 131 14.99 -1.83 6.80
C SER A 131 15.51 -0.82 5.77
N GLU A 132 16.81 -0.52 5.80
CA GLU A 132 17.51 0.44 4.94
C GLU A 132 17.60 -0.04 3.48
N SER A 133 17.55 -1.36 3.28
CA SER A 133 17.63 -1.99 1.96
C SER A 133 16.26 -2.19 1.32
N ARG A 134 15.17 -1.96 2.07
CA ARG A 134 13.80 -2.10 1.57
C ARG A 134 13.37 -0.82 0.87
N ALA A 135 12.56 -0.96 -0.18
CA ALA A 135 11.84 0.18 -0.73
C ALA A 135 10.89 0.78 0.33
N SER A 136 10.66 2.10 0.24
CA SER A 136 9.74 2.82 1.12
C SER A 136 8.37 2.15 1.19
N GLN A 137 7.68 2.34 2.33
CA GLN A 137 6.37 1.73 2.60
C GLN A 137 6.34 0.21 2.41
N SER A 138 7.48 -0.49 2.61
CA SER A 138 7.51 -1.94 2.63
C SER A 138 6.59 -2.53 3.69
N TRP A 139 6.37 -1.74 4.75
CA TRP A 139 5.46 -1.98 5.86
C TRP A 139 4.44 -0.84 5.93
N VAL A 140 3.20 -1.16 6.29
CA VAL A 140 2.13 -0.19 6.55
C VAL A 140 1.39 -0.55 7.84
N PHE A 141 1.07 0.46 8.64
CA PHE A 141 0.46 0.32 9.97
C PHE A 141 -0.89 1.07 10.00
N PRO A 142 -1.95 0.53 9.38
CA PRO A 142 -3.26 1.16 9.45
C PRO A 142 -3.75 1.22 10.90
N ARG A 143 -4.27 2.39 11.32
CA ARG A 143 -4.76 2.59 12.69
C ARG A 143 -6.07 1.86 12.93
N THR A 144 -6.87 1.70 11.89
CA THR A 144 -8.16 1.01 11.95
C THR A 144 -8.39 0.13 10.72
N ILE A 145 -9.28 -0.85 10.82
CA ILE A 145 -9.63 -1.78 9.74
C ILE A 145 -10.24 -1.05 8.52
N GLU A 146 -10.94 0.06 8.74
CA GLU A 146 -11.49 0.93 7.69
C GLU A 146 -10.37 1.58 6.85
N GLN A 147 -9.21 1.79 7.45
CA GLN A 147 -8.03 2.36 6.78
C GLN A 147 -7.21 1.32 6.00
N MET A 148 -7.50 0.02 6.12
CA MET A 148 -6.73 -1.03 5.42
C MET A 148 -6.73 -0.83 3.90
N TYR A 149 -7.86 -0.44 3.32
CA TYR A 149 -7.93 -0.15 1.88
C TYR A 149 -7.00 1.00 1.49
N ARG A 150 -6.99 2.10 2.27
CA ARG A 150 -6.11 3.25 2.00
C ARG A 150 -4.63 2.87 2.16
N ALA A 151 -4.30 2.08 3.18
CA ALA A 151 -2.95 1.55 3.37
C ALA A 151 -2.50 0.68 2.19
N HIS A 152 -3.39 -0.17 1.66
CA HIS A 152 -3.15 -0.96 0.45
C HIS A 152 -2.86 -0.08 -0.77
N ILE A 153 -3.64 0.97 -1.00
CA ILE A 153 -3.41 1.91 -2.11
C ILE A 153 -2.05 2.60 -1.97
N ARG A 154 -1.69 3.06 -0.76
CA ARG A 154 -0.38 3.68 -0.50
C ARG A 154 0.77 2.72 -0.84
N PHE A 155 0.71 1.48 -0.37
CA PHE A 155 1.72 0.46 -0.67
C PHE A 155 1.82 0.14 -2.17
N ASN A 156 0.68 0.01 -2.85
CA ASN A 156 0.66 -0.27 -4.29
C ASN A 156 1.29 0.89 -5.07
N ARG A 157 1.11 2.13 -4.62
CA ARG A 157 1.71 3.32 -5.21
C ARG A 157 3.21 3.46 -4.92
N GLU A 158 3.61 3.26 -3.67
CA GLU A 158 4.93 3.68 -3.19
C GLU A 158 5.91 2.52 -3.09
N HIS A 159 5.44 1.35 -2.67
CA HIS A 159 6.30 0.19 -2.47
C HIS A 159 6.38 -0.72 -3.71
N PHE A 160 5.23 -1.16 -4.21
CA PHE A 160 5.15 -2.16 -5.29
C PHE A 160 6.00 -1.82 -6.53
N PRO A 161 5.98 -0.59 -7.09
CA PRO A 161 6.82 -0.28 -8.25
C PRO A 161 8.33 -0.30 -7.93
N ASN A 162 8.72 -0.04 -6.69
CA ASN A 162 10.11 0.18 -6.29
C ASN A 162 10.78 -1.07 -5.68
N CYS A 163 10.00 -2.07 -5.24
CA CYS A 163 10.54 -3.23 -4.55
C CYS A 163 11.22 -4.26 -5.47
N LYS A 164 12.55 -4.29 -5.49
CA LYS A 164 13.33 -5.19 -6.35
C LYS A 164 13.11 -6.69 -6.07
N CYS A 165 12.60 -7.05 -4.90
CA CYS A 165 12.40 -8.44 -4.50
C CYS A 165 11.10 -9.05 -5.05
N ILE A 166 10.14 -8.25 -5.53
CA ILE A 166 8.87 -8.78 -6.07
C ILE A 166 9.16 -9.44 -7.44
N PRO A 167 8.85 -10.74 -7.60
CA PRO A 167 9.14 -11.49 -8.82
C PRO A 167 8.51 -10.86 -10.07
N VAL A 168 9.22 -10.97 -11.19
CA VAL A 168 8.78 -10.40 -12.48
C VAL A 168 7.47 -11.01 -12.95
N GLU A 169 7.20 -12.26 -12.61
CA GLU A 169 5.98 -12.99 -12.93
C GLU A 169 4.76 -12.37 -12.24
N ILE A 170 4.90 -12.02 -10.95
CA ILE A 170 3.86 -11.33 -10.18
C ILE A 170 3.62 -9.94 -10.76
N ARG A 171 4.68 -9.22 -11.12
CA ARG A 171 4.58 -7.90 -11.77
C ARG A 171 3.85 -7.98 -13.10
N ALA A 172 4.19 -8.96 -13.93
CA ALA A 172 3.54 -9.20 -15.21
C ALA A 172 2.06 -9.57 -15.03
N LYS A 173 1.72 -10.39 -14.02
CA LYS A 173 0.35 -10.73 -13.66
C LYS A 173 -0.46 -9.49 -13.29
N VAL A 174 0.04 -8.65 -12.38
CA VAL A 174 -0.61 -7.39 -12.00
C VAL A 174 -0.77 -6.45 -13.20
N ALA A 175 0.25 -6.33 -14.06
CA ALA A 175 0.20 -5.49 -15.24
C ALA A 175 -0.87 -5.93 -16.26
N LYS A 176 -1.10 -7.24 -16.41
CA LYS A 176 -2.18 -7.77 -17.26
C LYS A 176 -3.56 -7.43 -16.69
N LEU A 177 -3.74 -7.57 -15.37
CA LEU A 177 -5.02 -7.34 -14.69
C LEU A 177 -5.41 -5.86 -14.59
N LYS A 178 -4.45 -4.93 -14.68
CA LYS A 178 -4.72 -3.47 -14.78
C LYS A 178 -5.64 -3.10 -15.95
N LYS A 179 -5.73 -3.94 -16.97
CA LYS A 179 -6.54 -3.70 -18.16
C LYS A 179 -8.02 -4.07 -18.00
N SER A 180 -8.39 -4.81 -16.95
CA SER A 180 -9.72 -5.42 -16.80
C SER A 180 -10.39 -5.18 -15.45
N SER A 181 -9.90 -4.25 -14.62
CA SER A 181 -10.25 -4.24 -13.20
C SER A 181 -11.55 -3.48 -12.87
N CYS A 182 -12.51 -4.16 -12.24
CA CYS A 182 -13.55 -3.54 -11.43
C CYS A 182 -12.94 -2.93 -10.16
N ARG A 183 -13.42 -1.76 -9.70
CA ARG A 183 -12.99 -1.16 -8.43
C ARG A 183 -13.41 -2.09 -7.27
N GLY A 184 -12.49 -2.41 -6.37
CA GLY A 184 -12.80 -3.25 -5.20
C GLY A 184 -13.67 -2.52 -4.17
N SER A 185 -14.54 -3.24 -3.47
CA SER A 185 -15.41 -2.68 -2.42
C SER A 185 -14.64 -2.35 -1.15
N LYS A 186 -14.61 -1.07 -0.73
CA LYS A 186 -14.02 -0.63 0.56
C LYS A 186 -14.64 -1.40 1.74
N ASN A 187 -15.97 -1.60 1.72
CA ASN A 187 -16.71 -2.32 2.76
C ASN A 187 -16.31 -3.80 2.87
N TYR A 188 -15.93 -4.41 1.74
CA TYR A 188 -15.46 -5.79 1.77
C TYR A 188 -14.12 -5.94 2.50
N TRP A 189 -13.22 -4.95 2.42
CA TRP A 189 -11.96 -4.98 3.19
C TRP A 189 -12.23 -5.03 4.69
N VAL A 190 -13.18 -4.23 5.18
CA VAL A 190 -13.59 -4.21 6.60
C VAL A 190 -14.21 -5.54 7.00
N THR A 191 -15.24 -5.99 6.28
CA THR A 191 -15.98 -7.22 6.63
C THR A 191 -15.10 -8.47 6.56
N SER A 192 -14.18 -8.56 5.57
CA SER A 192 -13.22 -9.67 5.50
C SER A 192 -12.15 -9.62 6.60
N ALA A 193 -11.73 -8.43 7.03
CA ALA A 193 -10.81 -8.27 8.16
C ALA A 193 -11.45 -8.75 9.48
N LEU A 194 -12.70 -8.35 9.75
CA LEU A 194 -13.46 -8.79 10.92
C LEU A 194 -13.59 -10.31 10.98
N LYS A 195 -13.92 -10.96 9.85
CA LYS A 195 -14.00 -12.43 9.74
C LYS A 195 -12.68 -13.13 10.06
N LYS A 196 -11.55 -12.44 9.90
CA LYS A 196 -10.21 -12.94 10.22
C LYS A 196 -9.77 -12.59 11.64
N GLY A 197 -10.68 -12.09 12.46
CA GLY A 197 -10.42 -11.70 13.84
C GLY A 197 -9.69 -10.36 13.98
N LEU A 198 -9.55 -9.58 12.90
CA LEU A 198 -8.95 -8.25 12.97
C LEU A 198 -10.00 -7.26 13.49
N VAL A 199 -9.68 -6.61 14.61
CA VAL A 199 -10.55 -5.62 15.23
C VAL A 199 -9.77 -4.35 15.56
N ASN A 200 -10.47 -3.22 15.66
CA ASN A 200 -9.86 -1.96 16.09
C ASN A 200 -9.54 -2.04 17.60
N GLY A 201 -8.30 -1.74 17.97
CA GLY A 201 -7.88 -1.52 19.35
C GLY A 201 -7.34 -0.10 19.54
N ASP A 202 -6.97 0.24 20.77
CA ASP A 202 -6.60 1.61 21.15
C ASP A 202 -5.41 2.17 20.37
N LYS A 203 -4.44 1.31 20.00
CA LYS A 203 -3.18 1.70 19.36
C LYS A 203 -3.07 1.29 17.90
N GLY A 204 -4.08 0.59 17.38
CA GLY A 204 -4.06 0.00 16.04
C GLY A 204 -4.96 -1.22 15.95
N ILE A 205 -4.92 -1.87 14.79
CA ILE A 205 -5.63 -3.14 14.58
C ILE A 205 -5.02 -4.22 15.49
N VAL A 206 -5.82 -5.06 16.10
CA VAL A 206 -5.35 -6.21 16.91
C VAL A 206 -6.01 -7.50 16.43
N LEU A 207 -5.40 -8.64 16.74
CA LEU A 207 -5.95 -9.95 16.47
C LEU A 207 -6.77 -10.44 17.68
N CYS A 208 -8.07 -10.56 17.54
CA CYS A 208 -8.96 -11.14 18.56
C CYS A 208 -8.91 -12.67 18.47
N GLY A 209 -8.50 -13.33 19.54
CA GLY A 209 -8.33 -14.79 19.61
C GLY A 209 -9.62 -15.62 19.58
N LYS A 210 -10.78 -15.02 19.30
CA LYS A 210 -12.02 -15.78 19.06
C LYS A 210 -12.23 -15.89 17.57
N ALA A 211 -11.96 -17.09 17.03
CA ALA A 211 -12.57 -17.48 15.76
C ALA A 211 -14.08 -17.28 15.92
N ALA A 212 -14.69 -16.49 15.05
CA ALA A 212 -16.14 -16.47 14.95
C ALA A 212 -16.55 -17.88 14.50
N GLU A 213 -17.00 -18.70 15.46
CA GLU A 213 -17.73 -19.93 15.17
C GLU A 213 -18.95 -19.50 14.34
N VAL A 214 -19.02 -20.05 13.13
CA VAL A 214 -20.11 -19.86 12.18
C VAL A 214 -21.29 -20.73 12.61
#